data_AF-A0A925NZF3-F1
#
_entry.id   AF-A0A925NZF3-F1
#
_cell.length_a   1.000
_cell.length_b   1.000
_cell.length_c   1.000
_cell.angle_alpha   90.00
_cell.angle_beta   90.00
_cell.angle_gamma   90.00
#
_symmetry.space_group_name_H-M   'P 1'
#
loop_
_entity.id
_entity.type
_entity.pdbx_description
1 polymer ?
#
loop_
_entity_poly.entity_id
_entity_poly.type
_entity_poly.pdbx_seq_one_letter_code
_entity_poly.pdbx_strand_id
1 'polypeptide(L)' 'STFGFPFKAWAEKKGVSWTAWVSDHQWFPVMFKDASFNTPTAFGKLAKDWLAEKK' A
#
# COMPACT_ATOMS: atom_id res chain seq x y z
N SER A 1 0.16 11.87 5.19
CA SER A 1 -0.60 11.65 3.94
C SER A 1 -1.91 10.97 4.29
N THR A 2 -3.04 11.60 4.01
CA THR A 2 -4.41 11.14 4.36
C THR A 2 -5.08 10.33 3.24
N PHE A 3 -4.44 10.16 2.08
CA PHE A 3 -5.05 9.55 0.89
C PHE A 3 -5.43 8.06 1.04
N GLY A 4 -4.70 7.30 1.85
CA GLY A 4 -4.90 5.84 1.95
C GLY A 4 -6.20 5.41 2.63
N PHE A 5 -6.63 6.11 3.68
CA PHE A 5 -7.84 5.73 4.44
C PHE A 5 -9.16 5.95 3.65
N PRO A 6 -9.37 7.09 2.95
CA PRO A 6 -10.55 7.30 2.12
C PRO A 6 -10.68 6.27 0.98
N PHE A 7 -9.56 5.93 0.32
CA PHE A 7 -9.58 4.93 -0.75
C PHE A 7 -9.89 3.53 -0.21
N LYS A 8 -9.29 3.15 0.93
CA LYS A 8 -9.58 1.88 1.60
C LYS A 8 -11.08 1.71 1.89
N ALA A 9 -11.67 2.69 2.57
CA ALA A 9 -13.09 2.66 2.91
C ALA A 9 -13.99 2.58 1.66
N TRP A 10 -13.66 3.32 0.60
CA TRP A 10 -14.40 3.25 -0.66
C TRP A 10 -14.29 1.87 -1.33
N ALA A 11 -13.08 1.32 -1.40
CA ALA A 11 -12.83 0.04 -2.07
C ALA A 11 -13.52 -1.13 -1.34
N GLU A 12 -13.47 -1.14 -0.01
CA GLU A 12 -14.14 -2.13 0.83
C GLU A 12 -15.66 -2.02 0.71
N LYS A 13 -16.21 -0.80 0.74
CA LYS A 13 -17.66 -0.57 0.55
C LYS A 13 -18.15 -1.06 -0.82
N LYS A 14 -17.30 -1.00 -1.85
CA LYS A 14 -17.65 -1.40 -3.22
C LYS A 14 -17.30 -2.84 -3.55
N GLY A 15 -16.59 -3.55 -2.68
CA GLY A 15 -16.15 -4.93 -2.93
C GLY A 15 -15.17 -5.06 -4.11
N VAL A 16 -14.41 -4.00 -4.42
CA VAL A 16 -13.49 -4.01 -5.56
C VAL A 16 -12.11 -4.56 -5.19
N SER A 17 -11.50 -5.26 -6.15
CA SER A 17 -10.10 -5.64 -6.09
C SER A 17 -9.21 -4.46 -6.44
N TRP A 18 -8.03 -4.39 -5.83
CA TRP A 18 -7.05 -3.33 -6.07
C TRP A 18 -5.63 -3.91 -5.98
N THR A 19 -4.66 -3.20 -6.54
CA THR A 19 -3.24 -3.53 -6.42
C THR A 19 -2.44 -2.25 -6.14
N ALA A 20 -1.45 -2.33 -5.26
CA ALA A 20 -0.57 -1.22 -4.94
C ALA A 20 0.47 -1.04 -6.06
N TRP A 21 0.60 0.18 -6.58
CA TRP A 21 1.71 0.56 -7.45
C TRP A 21 2.74 1.35 -6.63
N VAL A 22 4.02 0.97 -6.56
CA VAL A 22 4.67 -0.24 -7.09
C VAL A 22 5.53 -0.88 -6.02
N SER A 23 5.73 -2.20 -6.10
CA SER A 23 6.63 -2.95 -5.20
C SER A 23 8.09 -2.72 -5.56
N ASP A 24 8.53 -1.47 -5.40
CA ASP A 24 9.86 -1.01 -5.78
C ASP A 24 10.39 0.04 -4.79
N HIS A 25 11.69 0.32 -4.86
CA HIS A 25 12.40 1.29 -4.03
C HIS A 25 12.91 2.52 -4.81
N GLN A 26 12.76 2.53 -6.14
CA GLN A 26 13.18 3.58 -7.06
C GLN A 26 11.99 4.15 -7.87
N TRP A 27 11.04 3.30 -8.27
CA TRP A 27 9.88 3.73 -9.06
C TRP A 27 8.84 4.42 -8.18
N PHE A 28 8.52 5.67 -8.49
CA PHE A 28 7.60 6.47 -7.70
C PHE A 28 6.12 6.15 -8.01
N PRO A 29 5.23 6.16 -6.99
CA PRO A 29 5.54 6.25 -5.56
C PRO A 29 6.13 4.94 -5.00
N VAL A 30 7.24 5.07 -4.29
CA VAL A 30 8.01 3.92 -3.76
C VAL A 30 7.31 3.25 -2.58
N MET A 31 7.23 1.91 -2.58
CA MET A 31 6.74 1.13 -1.42
C MET A 31 7.83 0.86 -0.40
N PHE A 32 9.10 0.80 -0.82
CA PHE A 32 10.22 0.50 0.05
C PHE A 32 11.28 1.59 -0.01
N LYS A 33 12.01 1.77 1.10
CA LYS A 33 13.10 2.73 1.20
C LYS A 33 14.44 2.15 0.76
N ASP A 34 14.54 0.82 0.69
CA ASP A 34 15.77 0.09 0.44
C ASP A 34 15.59 -0.97 -0.65
N ALA A 35 16.71 -1.30 -1.31
CA ALA A 35 16.77 -2.29 -2.38
C ALA A 35 16.52 -3.73 -1.89
N SER A 36 16.58 -3.97 -0.57
CA SER A 36 16.27 -5.28 0.02
C SER A 36 14.78 -5.46 0.33
N PHE A 37 13.94 -4.46 0.05
CA PHE A 37 12.50 -4.45 0.29
C PHE A 37 12.11 -4.76 1.76
N ASN A 38 12.98 -4.41 2.71
CA ASN A 38 12.76 -4.70 4.13
C ASN A 38 12.09 -3.54 4.87
N THR A 39 12.36 -2.30 4.46
CA THR A 39 11.87 -1.08 5.12
C THR A 39 10.76 -0.44 4.28
N PRO A 40 9.48 -0.67 4.63
CA PRO A 40 8.38 -0.03 3.91
C PRO A 40 8.36 1.48 4.14
N THR A 41 7.91 2.23 3.13
CA THR A 41 7.46 3.61 3.29
C THR A 41 6.14 3.67 4.05
N ALA A 42 5.64 4.87 4.37
CA ALA A 42 4.32 5.01 4.98
C ALA A 42 3.21 4.38 4.09
N PHE A 43 3.35 4.50 2.76
CA PHE A 43 2.43 3.88 1.81
C PHE A 43 2.60 2.35 1.77
N GLY A 44 3.84 1.85 1.67
CA GLY A 44 4.10 0.41 1.68
C GLY A 44 3.60 -0.27 2.97
N LYS A 45 3.72 0.41 4.11
CA LYS A 45 3.18 -0.07 5.38
C LYS A 45 1.66 -0.16 5.32
N LEU A 46 0.99 0.89 4.85
CA LEU A 46 -0.47 0.91 4.72
C LEU A 46 -0.98 -0.22 3.81
N ALA A 47 -0.33 -0.44 2.66
CA ALA A 47 -0.71 -1.49 1.74
C ALA A 47 -0.49 -2.89 2.34
N LYS A 48 0.64 -3.10 3.03
CA LYS A 48 0.96 -4.36 3.71
C LYS A 48 -0.01 -4.66 4.85
N ASP A 49 -0.32 -3.67 5.69
CA ASP A 49 -1.25 -3.81 6.81
C ASP A 49 -2.66 -4.15 6.26
N TRP A 50 -3.14 -3.44 5.24
CA TRP A 50 -4.45 -3.69 4.64
C TRP A 50 -4.56 -5.10 4.02
N LEU A 51 -3.50 -5.60 3.38
CA LEU A 51 -3.49 -6.96 2.88
C LEU A 51 -3.51 -8.01 4.01
N ALA A 52 -2.80 -7.75 5.11
CA ALA A 52 -2.72 -8.67 6.25
C ALA A 52 -4.06 -8.76 7.02
N GLU A 53 -4.82 -7.66 7.09
CA GLU A 53 -6.15 -7.63 7.72
C GLU A 53 -7.20 -8.48 6.97
N LYS A 54 -6.98 -8.78 5.69
CA LYS A 54 -7.89 -9.62 4.87
C LYS A 54 -7.62 -11.13 4.99
N LYS A 55 -6.60 -11.55 5.76
CA LYS A 55 -6.31 -12.95 6.02
C LYS A 55 -7.08 -13.46 7.24
#